data_AF-A0A1X7DH58-F1
#
_entry.id   AF-A0A1X7DH58-F1
#
_cell.length_a   1.000
_cell.length_b   1.000
_cell.length_c   1.000
_cell.angle_alpha   90.00
_cell.angle_beta   90.00
_cell.angle_gamma   90.00
#
_symmetry.space_group_name_H-M   'P 1'
#
loop_
_entity.id
_entity.type
_entity.pdbx_description
1 polymer ?
#
loop_
_entity_poly.entity_id
_entity_poly.type
_entity_poly.pdbx_seq_one_letter_code
_entity_poly.pdbx_strand_id
1 'polypeptide(L)'
;MMTDSWNKILKFLEKGLNPGLFKVWIKPLKAEVSNNSIKLYAPNEFVAAWVRDRLLDNITEAGTQVLGARPKVEVGVNKVADKPAGLVRPKSPQQVQTSMGLPMMRPSITARVPRWRFSFDDFVVGDSNQLACAASKSLCDNSLPGDQLFLSSTPGLGKTHLLHSIGQGLCATSNKQHVSIACLTAEEFANRMVMALKAGEISRFKSEFRDNVDCLLLEDVHFFQGKHKMQDEILETLKCLQLRGSKVVMTSSFLPRELEKVDPQLVSRFCSGLLAVIATPDFETRKRIVQSKAIRLGTQVPDSISELLADRITTDVRQLESCLQNLVLKARLLNRNLTQELAWQVLENYSVENKNPSYDSIVEHICRSYDISTDQLRSKSRKRQVVLARNTAFFLARKYTELSLKDIGERLGRRHSTVIKGITNVEREISLQTPLGRQLQDTVARLTP
;
A
#
# COMPACT_ATOMS: atom_id res chain seq x y z
N MET A 1 0.35 -20.49 38.07
CA MET A 1 1.58 -20.01 37.39
C MET A 1 1.56 -20.16 35.85
N MET A 2 0.62 -20.88 35.22
CA MET A 2 0.65 -21.13 33.76
C MET A 2 -0.07 -20.09 32.88
N THR A 3 -1.05 -19.35 33.40
CA THR A 3 -1.77 -18.27 32.68
C THR A 3 -0.99 -16.95 32.60
N ASP A 4 -0.02 -16.74 33.50
CA ASP A 4 0.73 -15.48 33.59
C ASP A 4 1.80 -15.35 32.49
N SER A 5 2.38 -16.48 32.06
CA SER A 5 3.40 -16.50 30.99
C SER A 5 2.81 -16.15 29.61
N TRP A 6 1.59 -16.60 29.29
CA TRP A 6 0.93 -16.22 28.04
C TRP A 6 0.58 -14.74 28.00
N ASN A 7 0.10 -14.18 29.11
CA ASN A 7 -0.19 -12.74 29.20
C ASN A 7 1.08 -11.87 29.03
N LYS A 8 2.24 -12.35 29.48
CA LYS A 8 3.53 -11.69 29.23
C LYS A 8 3.95 -11.78 27.77
N ILE A 9 3.76 -12.93 27.12
CA ILE A 9 4.00 -13.10 25.67
C ILE A 9 3.07 -12.19 24.85
N LEU A 10 1.78 -12.09 25.23
CA LEU A 10 0.82 -11.18 24.59
C LEU A 10 1.26 -9.71 24.69
N LYS A 11 1.70 -9.25 25.86
CA LYS A 11 2.22 -7.87 26.05
C LYS A 11 3.49 -7.59 25.23
N PHE A 12 4.31 -8.61 25.00
CA PHE A 12 5.51 -8.48 24.18
C PHE A 12 5.16 -8.42 22.69
N LEU A 13 4.23 -9.28 22.24
CA LEU A 13 3.69 -9.27 20.88
C LEU A 13 2.91 -7.99 20.56
N GLU A 14 2.23 -7.39 21.54
CA GLU A 14 1.53 -6.10 21.40
C GLU A 14 2.50 -4.93 21.14
N LYS A 15 3.73 -5.00 21.68
CA LYS A 15 4.78 -3.98 21.45
C LYS A 15 5.54 -4.18 20.14
N GLY A 16 5.64 -5.43 19.65
CA GLY A 16 6.41 -5.77 18.45
C GLY A 16 5.60 -5.87 17.16
N LEU A 17 4.27 -6.03 17.25
CA LEU A 17 3.38 -6.17 16.11
C LEU A 17 2.52 -4.92 15.90
N ASN A 18 2.11 -4.68 14.66
CA ASN A 18 1.13 -3.63 14.36
C ASN A 18 -0.17 -3.87 15.16
N PRO A 19 -0.75 -2.84 15.81
CA PRO A 19 -1.96 -2.96 16.64
C PRO A 19 -3.14 -3.65 15.93
N GLY A 20 -3.28 -3.45 14.61
CA GLY A 20 -4.31 -4.09 13.80
C GLY A 20 -4.09 -5.60 13.64
N LEU A 21 -2.84 -6.03 13.47
CA LEU A 21 -2.48 -7.45 13.36
C LEU A 21 -2.66 -8.17 14.70
N PHE A 22 -2.26 -7.52 15.81
CA PHE A 22 -2.38 -8.09 17.14
C PHE A 22 -3.85 -8.33 17.54
N LYS A 23 -4.72 -7.34 17.30
CA LYS A 23 -6.14 -7.41 17.67
C LYS A 23 -6.91 -8.49 16.90
N VAL A 24 -6.54 -8.73 15.64
CA VAL A 24 -7.25 -9.65 14.75
C VAL A 24 -6.72 -11.08 14.83
N TRP A 25 -5.40 -11.26 14.93
CA TRP A 25 -4.77 -12.59 14.76
C TRP A 25 -4.22 -13.21 16.04
N ILE A 26 -3.85 -12.38 17.03
CA ILE A 26 -3.23 -12.85 18.28
C ILE A 26 -4.23 -12.84 19.44
N LYS A 27 -5.01 -11.76 19.60
CA LYS A 27 -6.00 -11.64 20.68
C LYS A 27 -7.06 -12.75 20.75
N PRO A 28 -7.58 -13.31 19.63
CA PRO A 28 -8.56 -14.40 19.70
C PRO A 28 -7.95 -15.78 19.95
N LEU A 29 -6.62 -15.91 20.04
CA LEU A 29 -5.96 -17.19 20.32
C LEU A 29 -6.00 -17.51 21.82
N LYS A 30 -6.40 -18.73 22.15
CA LYS A 30 -6.16 -19.29 23.49
C LYS A 30 -4.86 -20.06 23.45
N ALA A 31 -4.04 -19.96 24.50
CA ALA A 31 -2.78 -20.69 24.56
C ALA A 31 -2.65 -21.49 25.86
N GLU A 32 -2.07 -22.68 25.74
CA GLU A 32 -1.54 -23.45 26.85
C GLU A 32 -0.02 -23.44 26.75
N VAL A 33 0.64 -22.90 27.78
CA VAL A 33 2.09 -22.78 27.85
C VAL A 33 2.62 -23.82 28.83
N SER A 34 3.43 -24.74 28.33
CA SER A 34 4.22 -25.70 29.11
C SER A 34 5.70 -25.32 29.06
N ASN A 35 6.51 -25.85 29.97
CA ASN A 35 7.93 -25.47 30.16
C ASN A 35 8.80 -25.44 28.89
N ASN A 36 8.42 -26.12 27.79
CA ASN A 36 9.13 -26.05 26.51
C ASN A 36 8.21 -26.10 25.27
N SER A 37 6.90 -25.86 25.43
CA SER A 37 5.97 -25.86 24.29
C SER A 37 4.79 -24.91 24.49
N ILE A 38 4.36 -24.28 23.41
CA ILE A 38 3.20 -23.38 23.37
C ILE A 38 2.17 -24.01 22.42
N LYS A 39 1.02 -24.42 22.95
CA LYS A 39 -0.10 -24.87 22.15
C LYS A 39 -1.09 -23.73 21.96
N LEU A 40 -1.28 -23.31 20.72
CA LEU A 40 -2.20 -22.25 20.34
C LEU A 40 -3.47 -22.85 19.77
N TYR A 41 -4.61 -22.40 20.28
CA TYR A 41 -5.92 -22.77 19.83
C TYR A 41 -6.54 -21.57 19.10
N ALA A 42 -6.57 -21.68 17.79
CA ALA A 42 -7.24 -20.75 16.92
C ALA A 42 -8.75 -21.05 16.84
N PRO A 43 -9.59 -20.04 16.61
CA PRO A 43 -11.05 -20.21 16.50
C PRO A 43 -11.46 -21.00 15.24
N ASN A 44 -10.64 -21.05 14.20
CA ASN A 44 -10.87 -21.83 12.98
C ASN A 44 -9.55 -22.18 12.27
N GLU A 45 -9.60 -23.13 11.32
CA GLU A 45 -8.40 -23.62 10.61
C GLU A 45 -7.73 -22.55 9.75
N PHE A 46 -8.49 -21.57 9.28
CA PHE A 46 -7.93 -20.46 8.49
C PHE A 46 -7.03 -19.56 9.35
N VAL A 47 -7.47 -19.19 10.56
CA VAL A 47 -6.64 -18.45 11.52
C VAL A 47 -5.45 -19.30 11.97
N ALA A 48 -5.64 -20.61 12.16
CA ALA A 48 -4.55 -21.53 12.49
C ALA A 48 -3.47 -21.56 11.40
N ALA A 49 -3.87 -21.68 10.12
CA ALA A 49 -2.97 -21.68 8.97
C ALA A 49 -2.25 -20.33 8.81
N TRP A 50 -2.98 -19.22 8.94
CA TRP A 50 -2.40 -17.89 8.79
C TRP A 50 -1.37 -17.55 9.88
N VAL A 51 -1.67 -17.92 11.14
CA VAL A 51 -0.73 -17.78 12.27
C VAL A 51 0.50 -18.68 12.06
N ARG A 52 0.30 -19.89 11.54
CA ARG A 52 1.38 -20.85 11.23
C ARG A 52 2.31 -20.35 10.13
N ASP A 53 1.76 -19.73 9.09
CA ASP A 53 2.53 -19.30 7.92
C ASP A 53 3.22 -17.95 8.11
N ARG A 54 2.69 -17.06 8.95
CA ARG A 54 3.17 -15.66 9.02
C ARG A 54 3.57 -15.15 10.40
N LEU A 55 3.13 -15.78 11.49
CA LEU A 55 3.39 -15.28 12.84
C LEU A 55 4.11 -16.29 13.75
N LEU A 56 4.43 -17.47 13.24
CA LEU A 56 5.05 -18.54 14.03
C LEU A 56 6.44 -18.14 14.52
N ASP A 57 7.23 -17.44 13.69
CA ASP A 57 8.54 -16.91 14.09
C ASP A 57 8.43 -15.83 15.17
N ASN A 58 7.52 -14.87 15.00
CA ASN A 58 7.29 -13.80 15.99
C ASN A 58 6.81 -14.35 17.34
N ILE A 59 5.94 -15.36 17.33
CA ILE A 59 5.45 -16.01 18.55
C ILE A 59 6.57 -16.84 19.21
N THR A 60 7.40 -17.52 18.41
CA THR A 60 8.55 -18.29 18.92
C THR A 60 9.60 -17.37 19.53
N GLU A 61 9.87 -16.21 18.92
CA GLU A 61 10.80 -15.21 19.42
C GLU A 61 10.30 -14.57 20.72
N ALA A 62 9.03 -14.15 20.77
CA ALA A 62 8.41 -13.64 22.00
C ALA A 62 8.37 -14.70 23.11
N GLY A 63 8.12 -15.97 22.76
CA GLY A 63 8.18 -17.09 23.69
C GLY A 63 9.58 -17.35 24.23
N THR A 64 10.63 -17.18 23.40
CA THR A 64 12.04 -17.34 23.81
C THR A 64 12.44 -16.28 24.84
N GLN A 65 12.00 -15.04 24.66
CA GLN A 65 12.28 -13.93 25.59
C GLN A 65 11.61 -14.13 26.96
N VAL A 66 10.45 -14.78 27.00
CA VAL A 66 9.67 -14.98 28.24
C VAL A 66 10.02 -16.29 28.94
N LEU A 67 10.33 -17.36 28.21
CA LEU A 67 10.60 -18.70 28.74
C LEU A 67 12.10 -19.04 28.83
N GLY A 68 12.98 -18.20 28.26
CA GLY A 68 14.44 -18.38 28.30
C GLY A 68 15.01 -19.44 27.36
N ALA A 69 14.16 -20.21 26.67
CA ALA A 69 14.53 -21.21 25.66
C ALA A 69 13.53 -21.16 24.50
N ARG A 70 13.96 -21.55 23.28
CA ARG A 70 13.09 -21.56 22.08
C ARG A 70 11.97 -22.60 22.25
N PRO A 71 10.71 -22.20 22.48
CA PRO A 71 9.63 -23.15 22.70
C PRO A 71 9.15 -23.74 21.37
N LYS A 72 8.71 -25.01 21.39
CA LYS A 72 8.03 -25.59 20.24
C LYS A 72 6.58 -25.07 20.18
N VAL A 73 6.24 -24.35 19.11
CA VAL A 73 4.89 -23.78 18.92
C VAL A 73 4.04 -24.71 18.06
N GLU A 74 2.92 -25.17 18.59
CA GLU A 74 1.94 -26.00 17.87
C GLU A 74 0.61 -25.24 17.77
N VAL A 75 0.08 -25.08 16.57
CA VAL A 75 -1.17 -24.34 16.31
C VAL A 75 -2.26 -25.31 15.87
N GLY A 76 -3.34 -25.41 16.65
CA GLY A 76 -4.51 -26.23 16.40
C GLY A 76 -5.83 -25.45 16.47
N VAL A 77 -6.94 -26.09 16.13
CA VAL A 77 -8.28 -25.47 16.14
C VAL A 77 -9.05 -25.94 17.36
N ASN A 78 -9.78 -25.01 18.01
CA ASN A 78 -10.64 -25.33 19.15
C ASN A 78 -11.88 -26.12 18.68
N LYS A 79 -11.85 -27.45 18.77
CA LYS A 79 -13.01 -28.31 18.47
C LYS A 79 -13.91 -28.44 19.70
N VAL A 80 -15.04 -27.73 19.70
CA VAL A 80 -16.19 -28.08 20.55
C VAL A 80 -17.22 -28.80 19.66
N ALA A 81 -17.32 -30.11 19.93
CA ALA A 81 -18.37 -31.07 19.60
C ALA A 81 -19.22 -30.88 18.33
N ASP A 82 -18.92 -31.67 17.28
CA ASP A 82 -19.85 -32.73 16.87
C ASP A 82 -19.11 -33.81 16.04
N LYS A 83 -19.48 -35.07 16.29
CA LYS A 83 -19.05 -36.30 15.61
C LYS A 83 -20.32 -37.06 15.25
N PRO A 84 -20.37 -37.80 14.13
CA PRO A 84 -19.85 -39.18 14.13
C PRO A 84 -19.13 -39.59 12.81
N ALA A 85 -18.06 -40.38 12.91
CA ALA A 85 -17.93 -41.80 12.51
C ALA A 85 -17.77 -42.02 10.98
N GLY A 86 -16.77 -42.73 10.44
CA GLY A 86 -15.70 -43.52 11.04
C GLY A 86 -14.67 -43.99 9.99
N LEU A 87 -13.67 -44.73 10.47
CA LEU A 87 -12.98 -45.88 9.82
C LEU A 87 -12.31 -45.61 8.44
N VAL A 88 -11.01 -45.84 8.16
CA VAL A 88 -10.02 -46.81 8.63
C VAL A 88 -8.63 -46.27 8.26
N ARG A 89 -7.61 -46.50 9.11
CA ARG A 89 -6.18 -46.43 8.76
C ARG A 89 -5.66 -47.85 8.45
N PRO A 90 -4.73 -48.01 7.49
CA PRO A 90 -3.61 -48.94 7.65
C PRO A 90 -2.29 -48.13 7.71
N LYS A 91 -1.59 -48.14 8.84
CA LYS A 91 -0.42 -48.99 9.16
C LYS A 91 0.67 -49.00 8.09
N SER A 92 1.71 -48.20 8.33
CA SER A 92 3.05 -48.46 7.81
C SER A 92 3.67 -49.68 8.52
N PRO A 93 4.51 -50.46 7.82
CA PRO A 93 5.89 -50.54 8.29
C PRO A 93 6.97 -50.66 7.19
N GLN A 94 8.13 -50.10 7.56
CA GLN A 94 9.48 -50.57 7.28
C GLN A 94 10.22 -50.26 5.97
N GLN A 95 11.50 -50.00 6.21
CA GLN A 95 12.59 -49.59 5.34
C GLN A 95 12.99 -50.69 4.35
N VAL A 96 13.36 -50.28 3.14
CA VAL A 96 14.44 -50.94 2.37
C VAL A 96 15.25 -49.85 1.66
N GLN A 97 16.54 -49.81 1.95
CA GLN A 97 17.55 -49.11 1.17
C GLN A 97 17.75 -49.86 -0.15
N THR A 98 17.55 -49.19 -1.28
CA THR A 98 18.18 -49.57 -2.55
C THR A 98 18.52 -48.32 -3.33
N SER A 99 19.81 -48.11 -3.48
CA SER A 99 20.46 -47.19 -4.41
C SER A 99 20.11 -47.55 -5.85
N MET A 100 19.45 -46.64 -6.57
CA MET A 100 19.57 -46.49 -8.03
C MET A 100 19.36 -45.02 -8.38
N GLY A 101 20.29 -44.47 -9.16
CA GLY A 101 20.33 -43.07 -9.55
C GLY A 101 19.05 -42.63 -10.25
N LEU A 102 18.39 -41.64 -9.67
CA LEU A 102 17.35 -40.87 -10.36
C LEU A 102 18.05 -39.75 -11.15
N PRO A 103 17.65 -39.50 -12.41
CA PRO A 103 18.20 -38.40 -13.16
C PRO A 103 17.89 -37.12 -12.40
N MET A 104 18.90 -36.25 -12.26
CA MET A 104 18.68 -34.84 -11.96
C MET A 104 17.82 -34.27 -13.09
N MET A 105 16.50 -34.44 -12.99
CA MET A 105 15.56 -33.49 -13.57
C MET A 105 15.80 -32.20 -12.80
N ARG A 106 16.76 -31.41 -13.32
CA ARG A 106 16.71 -29.96 -13.16
C ARG A 106 15.26 -29.59 -13.44
N PRO A 107 14.55 -28.89 -12.53
CA PRO A 107 13.24 -28.38 -12.90
C PRO A 107 13.46 -27.55 -14.15
N SER A 108 12.93 -28.04 -15.27
CA SER A 108 12.87 -27.26 -16.49
C SER A 108 12.12 -26.00 -16.10
N ILE A 109 12.82 -24.86 -16.16
CA ILE A 109 12.21 -23.53 -16.03
C ILE A 109 11.46 -23.31 -17.35
N THR A 110 10.42 -24.12 -17.58
CA THR A 110 9.39 -23.82 -18.56
C THR A 110 8.63 -22.64 -17.97
N ALA A 111 8.74 -21.50 -18.66
CA ALA A 111 8.11 -20.23 -18.38
C ALA A 111 6.86 -20.37 -17.52
N ARG A 112 6.97 -19.98 -16.23
CA ARG A 112 5.78 -19.73 -15.42
C ARG A 112 5.07 -18.56 -16.06
N VAL A 113 4.05 -18.82 -16.87
CA VAL A 113 3.10 -17.77 -17.27
C VAL A 113 2.65 -17.08 -15.98
N PRO A 114 2.83 -15.76 -15.84
CA PRO A 114 2.39 -15.06 -14.65
C PRO A 114 0.91 -15.37 -14.44
N ARG A 115 0.52 -15.78 -13.23
CA ARG A 115 -0.91 -15.89 -12.92
C ARG A 115 -1.47 -14.46 -12.88
N TRP A 116 -2.06 -14.03 -13.99
CA TRP A 116 -2.68 -12.71 -14.09
C TRP A 116 -3.77 -12.59 -13.04
N ARG A 117 -3.62 -11.58 -12.16
CA ARG A 117 -4.54 -11.35 -11.03
C ARG A 117 -5.70 -10.43 -11.39
N PHE A 118 -5.57 -9.65 -12.46
CA PHE A 118 -6.46 -8.58 -12.82
C PHE A 118 -6.75 -8.62 -14.31
N SER A 119 -7.98 -8.23 -14.67
CA SER A 119 -8.49 -8.17 -16.04
C SER A 119 -9.07 -6.80 -16.34
N PHE A 120 -9.23 -6.47 -17.63
CA PHE A 120 -9.88 -5.23 -18.05
C PHE A 120 -11.34 -5.13 -17.58
N ASP A 121 -12.04 -6.26 -17.49
CA ASP A 121 -13.45 -6.30 -17.06
C ASP A 121 -13.62 -5.89 -15.59
N ASP A 122 -12.58 -6.08 -14.79
CA ASP A 122 -12.56 -5.69 -13.37
C ASP A 122 -12.16 -4.22 -13.14
N PHE A 123 -11.76 -3.51 -14.21
CA PHE A 123 -11.26 -2.14 -14.13
C PHE A 123 -12.39 -1.15 -14.42
N VAL A 124 -12.79 -0.38 -13.40
CA VAL A 124 -13.83 0.64 -13.55
C VAL A 124 -13.25 1.89 -14.22
N VAL A 125 -13.80 2.23 -15.38
CA VAL A 125 -13.36 3.38 -16.18
C VAL A 125 -14.13 4.65 -15.79
N GLY A 126 -13.38 5.73 -15.65
CA GLY A 126 -13.87 7.10 -15.50
C GLY A 126 -12.88 8.10 -16.10
N ASP A 127 -13.21 9.38 -16.07
CA ASP A 127 -12.45 10.43 -16.76
C ASP A 127 -10.97 10.46 -16.36
N SER A 128 -10.67 10.17 -15.08
CA SER A 128 -9.32 10.20 -14.52
C SER A 128 -8.39 9.08 -15.04
N ASN A 129 -8.96 8.02 -15.64
CA ASN A 129 -8.22 6.82 -16.04
C ASN A 129 -8.57 6.32 -17.46
N GLN A 130 -9.46 7.02 -18.17
CA GLN A 130 -9.97 6.63 -19.48
C GLN A 130 -8.84 6.50 -20.52
N LEU A 131 -7.94 7.49 -20.58
CA LEU A 131 -6.82 7.47 -21.52
C LEU A 131 -5.90 6.26 -21.27
N ALA A 132 -5.54 6.01 -20.01
CA ALA A 132 -4.70 4.88 -19.64
C ALA A 132 -5.37 3.54 -19.97
N CYS A 133 -6.68 3.41 -19.73
CA CYS A 133 -7.42 2.20 -20.08
C CYS A 133 -7.50 2.00 -21.60
N ALA A 134 -7.84 3.05 -22.35
CA ALA A 134 -7.95 3.00 -23.81
C ALA A 134 -6.60 2.68 -24.46
N ALA A 135 -5.51 3.29 -23.99
CA ALA A 135 -4.16 2.98 -24.42
C ALA A 135 -3.77 1.52 -24.14
N SER A 136 -4.10 1.03 -22.95
CA SER A 136 -3.81 -0.35 -22.54
C SER A 136 -4.53 -1.38 -23.42
N LYS A 137 -5.80 -1.11 -23.77
CA LYS A 137 -6.57 -1.94 -24.72
C LYS A 137 -6.01 -1.86 -26.14
N SER A 138 -5.71 -0.65 -26.61
CA SER A 138 -5.15 -0.41 -27.95
C SER A 138 -3.79 -1.09 -28.15
N LEU A 139 -2.98 -1.17 -27.09
CA LEU A 139 -1.73 -1.92 -27.10
C LEU A 139 -1.97 -3.44 -27.25
N CYS A 140 -3.05 -3.98 -26.68
CA CYS A 140 -3.41 -5.40 -26.85
C CYS A 140 -3.85 -5.69 -28.28
N ASP A 141 -4.62 -4.79 -28.88
CA ASP A 141 -5.21 -4.95 -30.21
C ASP A 141 -4.25 -4.56 -31.36
N ASN A 142 -3.02 -4.14 -31.05
CA ASN A 142 -2.03 -3.61 -32.00
C ASN A 142 -2.50 -2.35 -32.76
N SER A 143 -3.44 -1.59 -32.19
CA SER A 143 -3.95 -0.34 -32.77
C SER A 143 -3.22 0.90 -32.27
N LEU A 144 -2.39 0.77 -31.24
CA LEU A 144 -1.59 1.87 -30.70
C LEU A 144 -0.45 2.24 -31.68
N PRO A 145 -0.25 3.53 -32.00
CA PRO A 145 0.91 3.97 -32.78
C PRO A 145 2.18 3.86 -31.92
N GLY A 146 2.84 2.71 -31.99
CA GLY A 146 4.08 2.38 -31.29
C GLY A 146 3.91 1.25 -30.29
N ASP A 147 5.04 0.62 -29.95
CA ASP A 147 5.08 -0.59 -29.11
C ASP A 147 5.32 -0.29 -27.63
N GLN A 148 5.29 0.98 -27.22
CA GLN A 148 5.66 1.37 -25.86
C GLN A 148 4.57 2.19 -25.16
N LEU A 149 4.27 1.82 -23.92
CA LEU A 149 3.32 2.49 -23.04
C LEU A 149 3.97 2.77 -21.67
N PHE A 150 3.87 4.02 -21.21
CA PHE A 150 4.30 4.43 -19.88
C PHE A 150 3.10 4.86 -19.06
N LEU A 151 2.82 4.17 -17.96
CA LEU A 151 1.73 4.45 -17.03
C LEU A 151 2.27 5.17 -15.79
N SER A 152 1.82 6.39 -15.54
CA SER A 152 2.23 7.20 -14.39
C SER A 152 1.05 7.54 -13.49
N SER A 153 1.20 7.34 -12.17
CA SER A 153 0.16 7.69 -11.19
C SER A 153 0.72 7.63 -9.79
N THR A 154 0.08 8.26 -8.81
CA THR A 154 0.35 7.97 -7.39
C THR A 154 0.01 6.50 -7.06
N PRO A 155 0.55 5.95 -5.95
CA PRO A 155 0.22 4.59 -5.52
C PRO A 155 -1.29 4.39 -5.37
N GLY A 156 -1.75 3.17 -5.69
CA GLY A 156 -3.14 2.80 -5.44
C GLY A 156 -4.16 3.19 -6.50
N LEU A 157 -3.76 3.84 -7.62
CA LEU A 157 -4.69 4.25 -8.68
C LEU A 157 -4.85 3.23 -9.84
N GLY A 158 -4.25 2.05 -9.73
CA GLY A 158 -4.51 0.95 -10.68
C GLY A 158 -3.45 0.68 -11.76
N LYS A 159 -2.22 1.21 -11.63
CA LYS A 159 -1.10 0.89 -12.55
C LYS A 159 -0.87 -0.61 -12.70
N THR A 160 -0.70 -1.32 -11.59
CA THR A 160 -0.53 -2.78 -11.54
C THR A 160 -1.74 -3.52 -12.11
N HIS A 161 -2.96 -3.01 -11.87
CA HIS A 161 -4.18 -3.59 -12.43
C HIS A 161 -4.14 -3.54 -13.95
N LEU A 162 -3.88 -2.37 -14.54
CA LEU A 162 -3.79 -2.21 -15.99
C LEU A 162 -2.63 -3.02 -16.58
N LEU A 163 -1.46 -3.02 -15.95
CA LEU A 163 -0.30 -3.80 -16.41
C LEU A 163 -0.61 -5.30 -16.47
N HIS A 164 -1.25 -5.85 -15.44
CA HIS A 164 -1.70 -7.25 -15.45
C HIS A 164 -2.80 -7.50 -16.50
N SER A 165 -3.71 -6.54 -16.69
CA SER A 165 -4.78 -6.65 -17.68
C SER A 165 -4.22 -6.67 -19.11
N ILE A 166 -3.16 -5.90 -19.39
CA ILE A 166 -2.42 -5.95 -20.66
C ILE A 166 -1.80 -7.33 -20.85
N GLY A 167 -1.12 -7.86 -19.82
CA GLY A 167 -0.53 -9.19 -19.88
C GLY A 167 -1.55 -10.28 -20.19
N GLN A 168 -2.70 -10.23 -19.53
CA GLN A 168 -3.81 -11.15 -19.81
C GLN A 168 -4.39 -10.96 -21.23
N GLY A 169 -4.62 -9.71 -21.64
CA GLY A 169 -5.15 -9.37 -22.96
C GLY A 169 -4.24 -9.83 -24.10
N LEU A 170 -2.92 -9.61 -23.97
CA LEU A 170 -1.93 -10.08 -24.94
C LEU A 170 -1.89 -11.61 -25.04
N CYS A 171 -2.02 -12.33 -23.92
CA CYS A 171 -2.13 -13.79 -23.93
C CYS A 171 -3.43 -14.27 -24.61
N ALA A 172 -4.53 -13.52 -24.49
CA ALA A 172 -5.82 -13.91 -25.04
C ALA A 172 -5.97 -13.60 -26.54
N THR A 173 -5.45 -12.46 -27.00
CA THR A 173 -5.60 -11.98 -28.39
C THR A 173 -4.56 -12.57 -29.35
N SER A 174 -3.46 -13.14 -28.83
CA SER A 174 -2.41 -13.66 -29.70
C SER A 174 -2.77 -15.00 -30.33
N ASN A 175 -2.57 -15.11 -31.65
CA ASN A 175 -2.64 -16.38 -32.38
C ASN A 175 -1.45 -17.32 -32.10
N LYS A 176 -0.46 -16.89 -31.31
CA LYS A 176 0.67 -17.75 -30.92
C LYS A 176 0.23 -18.70 -29.80
N GLN A 177 0.58 -19.98 -29.92
CA GLN A 177 0.36 -20.97 -28.85
C GLN A 177 1.02 -20.55 -27.52
N HIS A 178 2.13 -19.79 -27.58
CA HIS A 178 2.80 -19.24 -26.41
C HIS A 178 3.36 -17.85 -26.73
N VAL A 179 2.77 -16.80 -26.15
CA VAL A 179 3.36 -15.45 -26.13
C VAL A 179 4.36 -15.38 -24.99
N SER A 180 5.58 -14.95 -25.27
CA SER A 180 6.58 -14.77 -24.22
C SER A 180 6.46 -13.38 -23.60
N ILE A 181 5.85 -13.31 -22.41
CA ILE A 181 5.66 -12.08 -21.65
C ILE A 181 6.52 -12.13 -20.38
N ALA A 182 7.45 -11.19 -20.26
CA ALA A 182 8.22 -10.98 -19.03
C ALA A 182 7.52 -9.92 -18.18
N CYS A 183 6.97 -10.32 -17.02
CA CYS A 183 6.32 -9.41 -16.07
C CYS A 183 7.07 -9.42 -14.75
N LEU A 184 7.58 -8.27 -14.34
CA LEU A 184 8.39 -8.12 -13.14
C LEU A 184 8.45 -6.67 -12.67
N THR A 185 8.81 -6.49 -11.41
CA THR A 185 9.19 -5.17 -10.89
C THR A 185 10.61 -4.79 -11.33
N ALA A 186 10.90 -3.50 -11.37
CA ALA A 186 12.24 -2.97 -11.61
C ALA A 186 13.25 -3.48 -10.55
N GLU A 187 12.79 -3.72 -9.33
CA GLU A 187 13.57 -4.36 -8.28
C GLU A 187 13.92 -5.82 -8.59
N GLU A 188 12.93 -6.61 -9.01
CA GLU A 188 13.16 -8.00 -9.42
C GLU A 188 14.11 -8.07 -10.63
N PHE A 189 13.93 -7.19 -11.62
CA PHE A 189 14.85 -7.09 -12.76
C PHE A 189 16.28 -6.85 -12.27
N ALA A 190 16.44 -5.92 -11.33
CA ALA A 190 17.75 -5.58 -10.78
C ALA A 190 18.39 -6.73 -10.00
N ASN A 191 17.61 -7.37 -9.12
CA ASN A 191 18.07 -8.50 -8.34
C ASN A 191 18.49 -9.68 -9.23
N ARG A 192 17.71 -9.97 -10.29
CA ARG A 192 18.03 -11.02 -11.26
C ARG A 192 19.31 -10.73 -12.04
N MET A 193 19.53 -9.48 -12.44
CA MET A 193 20.78 -9.08 -13.10
C MET A 193 21.98 -9.26 -12.17
N VAL A 194 21.89 -8.81 -10.91
CA VAL A 194 22.97 -8.95 -9.92
C VAL A 194 23.29 -10.42 -9.68
N MET A 195 22.28 -11.29 -9.58
CA MET A 195 22.48 -12.74 -9.46
C MET A 195 23.17 -13.32 -10.70
N ALA A 196 22.75 -12.94 -11.90
CA ALA A 196 23.36 -13.41 -13.15
C ALA A 196 24.83 -12.96 -13.27
N LEU A 197 25.15 -11.72 -12.87
CA LEU A 197 26.54 -11.24 -12.82
C LEU A 197 27.39 -12.05 -11.84
N LYS A 198 26.87 -12.30 -10.63
CA LYS A 198 27.58 -13.10 -9.62
C LYS A 198 27.81 -14.56 -10.08
N ALA A 199 26.88 -15.11 -10.85
CA ALA A 199 26.97 -16.46 -11.39
C ALA A 199 27.76 -16.55 -12.71
N GLY A 200 28.17 -15.42 -13.31
CA GLY A 200 28.79 -15.41 -14.65
C GLY A 200 27.81 -15.73 -15.79
N GLU A 201 26.50 -15.70 -15.54
CA GLU A 201 25.44 -16.06 -16.50
C GLU A 201 24.75 -14.83 -17.13
N ILE A 202 25.47 -13.71 -17.32
CA ILE A 202 24.86 -12.48 -17.86
C ILE A 202 24.26 -12.66 -19.26
N SER A 203 24.85 -13.51 -20.09
CA SER A 203 24.32 -13.82 -21.43
C SER A 203 22.95 -14.48 -21.36
N ARG A 204 22.70 -15.30 -20.34
CA ARG A 204 21.40 -15.94 -20.11
C ARG A 204 20.35 -14.92 -19.70
N PHE A 205 20.71 -13.98 -18.81
CA PHE A 205 19.85 -12.86 -18.44
C PHE A 205 19.47 -12.02 -19.67
N LYS A 206 20.45 -11.68 -20.51
CA LYS A 206 20.19 -10.93 -21.74
C LYS A 206 19.27 -11.71 -22.70
N SER A 207 19.51 -13.00 -22.88
CA SER A 207 18.65 -13.83 -23.73
C SER A 207 17.21 -13.91 -23.19
N GLU A 208 17.06 -13.98 -21.88
CA GLU A 208 15.75 -14.06 -21.23
C GLU A 208 14.95 -12.76 -21.37
N PHE A 209 15.58 -11.58 -21.30
CA PHE A 209 14.84 -10.30 -21.31
C PHE A 209 14.93 -9.51 -22.62
N ARG A 210 15.85 -9.89 -23.52
CA ARG A 210 16.04 -9.24 -24.82
C ARG A 210 15.66 -10.16 -25.96
N ASP A 211 16.16 -11.40 -25.98
CA ASP A 211 16.06 -12.29 -27.15
C ASP A 211 14.72 -13.05 -27.21
N ASN A 212 14.24 -13.54 -26.08
CA ASN A 212 13.10 -14.44 -26.02
C ASN A 212 11.81 -13.76 -25.52
N VAL A 213 11.66 -12.44 -25.67
CA VAL A 213 10.50 -11.70 -25.13
C VAL A 213 9.76 -10.94 -26.23
N ASP A 214 8.47 -11.27 -26.37
CA ASP A 214 7.53 -10.53 -27.22
C ASP A 214 7.04 -9.26 -26.51
N CYS A 215 6.89 -9.32 -25.18
CA CYS A 215 6.44 -8.18 -24.37
C CYS A 215 7.13 -8.11 -22.99
N LEU A 216 7.68 -6.95 -22.66
CA LEU A 216 8.23 -6.62 -21.34
C LEU A 216 7.25 -5.72 -20.57
N LEU A 217 6.76 -6.21 -19.43
CA LEU A 217 5.94 -5.48 -18.48
C LEU A 217 6.79 -5.19 -17.24
N LEU A 218 7.17 -3.93 -17.04
CA LEU A 218 8.10 -3.53 -16.00
C LEU A 218 7.45 -2.57 -15.00
N GLU A 219 7.24 -3.04 -13.77
CA GLU A 219 6.63 -2.23 -12.72
C GLU A 219 7.65 -1.35 -11.98
N ASP A 220 7.21 -0.16 -11.56
CA ASP A 220 7.91 0.73 -10.64
C ASP A 220 9.34 1.14 -11.10
N VAL A 221 9.48 1.60 -12.35
CA VAL A 221 10.77 2.00 -12.95
C VAL A 221 11.48 3.15 -12.22
N HIS A 222 10.76 3.91 -11.39
CA HIS A 222 11.34 4.88 -10.48
C HIS A 222 12.33 4.27 -9.46
N PHE A 223 12.33 2.94 -9.30
CA PHE A 223 13.34 2.20 -8.53
C PHE A 223 14.77 2.40 -9.08
N PHE A 224 14.95 2.72 -10.37
CA PHE A 224 16.27 2.88 -10.97
C PHE A 224 16.98 4.19 -10.58
N GLN A 225 16.30 5.14 -9.92
CA GLN A 225 16.90 6.42 -9.51
C GLN A 225 18.18 6.20 -8.70
N GLY A 226 19.29 6.84 -9.14
CA GLY A 226 20.61 6.73 -8.51
C GLY A 226 21.35 5.40 -8.73
N LYS A 227 20.80 4.44 -9.50
CA LYS A 227 21.41 3.12 -9.77
C LYS A 227 22.07 3.06 -11.14
N HIS A 228 23.14 3.82 -11.35
CA HIS A 228 23.80 4.02 -12.65
C HIS A 228 24.02 2.72 -13.47
N LYS A 229 24.69 1.71 -12.90
CA LYS A 229 24.93 0.43 -13.62
C LYS A 229 23.65 -0.27 -14.07
N MET A 230 22.57 -0.13 -13.29
CA MET A 230 21.27 -0.71 -13.62
C MET A 230 20.57 0.09 -14.71
N GLN A 231 20.71 1.42 -14.68
CA GLN A 231 20.19 2.33 -15.70
C GLN A 231 20.81 2.03 -17.07
N ASP A 232 22.12 1.78 -17.12
CA ASP A 232 22.82 1.43 -18.37
C ASP A 232 22.25 0.13 -18.98
N GLU A 233 22.04 -0.89 -18.16
CA GLU A 233 21.54 -2.19 -18.64
C GLU A 233 20.07 -2.14 -19.07
N ILE A 234 19.21 -1.44 -18.31
CA ILE A 234 17.80 -1.29 -18.71
C ILE A 234 17.68 -0.42 -19.95
N LEU A 235 18.49 0.64 -20.09
CA LEU A 235 18.54 1.46 -21.29
C LEU A 235 18.88 0.61 -22.52
N GLU A 236 19.89 -0.25 -22.41
CA GLU A 236 20.27 -1.14 -23.51
C GLU A 236 19.19 -2.20 -23.81
N THR A 237 18.58 -2.76 -22.77
CA THR A 237 17.46 -3.72 -22.91
C THR A 237 16.28 -3.09 -23.65
N LEU A 238 15.90 -1.86 -23.30
CA LEU A 238 14.83 -1.12 -23.97
C LEU A 238 15.16 -0.82 -25.43
N LYS A 239 16.40 -0.43 -25.75
CA LYS A 239 16.86 -0.22 -27.13
C LYS A 239 16.73 -1.52 -27.96
N CYS A 240 17.18 -2.65 -27.42
CA CYS A 240 17.08 -3.94 -28.11
C CYS A 240 15.63 -4.33 -28.38
N LEU A 241 14.74 -4.18 -27.39
CA LEU A 241 13.32 -4.53 -27.54
C LEU A 241 12.62 -3.62 -28.56
N GLN A 242 12.90 -2.32 -28.54
CA GLN A 242 12.33 -1.37 -29.48
C GLN A 242 12.75 -1.67 -30.93
N LEU A 243 14.03 -1.98 -31.17
CA LEU A 243 14.52 -2.33 -32.51
C LEU A 243 13.85 -3.58 -33.09
N ARG A 244 13.29 -4.44 -32.24
CA ARG A 244 12.60 -5.67 -32.63
C ARG A 244 11.10 -5.53 -32.77
N GLY A 245 10.54 -4.38 -32.42
CA GLY A 245 9.08 -4.20 -32.29
C GLY A 245 8.48 -5.01 -31.13
N SER A 246 9.28 -5.37 -30.12
CA SER A 246 8.75 -5.99 -28.90
C SER A 246 7.99 -4.93 -28.09
N LYS A 247 6.86 -5.32 -27.51
CA LYS A 247 6.04 -4.41 -26.70
C LYS A 247 6.68 -4.13 -25.36
N VAL A 248 6.64 -2.89 -24.90
CA VAL A 248 7.17 -2.48 -23.61
C VAL A 248 6.12 -1.68 -22.84
N VAL A 249 5.75 -2.14 -21.65
CA VAL A 249 4.90 -1.39 -20.72
C VAL A 249 5.71 -1.10 -19.47
N MET A 250 5.73 0.16 -19.06
CA MET A 250 6.42 0.61 -17.86
C MET A 250 5.46 1.33 -16.93
N THR A 251 5.63 1.15 -15.62
CA THR A 251 4.87 1.90 -14.62
C THR A 251 5.77 2.70 -13.70
N SER A 252 5.28 3.86 -13.23
CA SER A 252 6.01 4.71 -12.29
C SER A 252 5.07 5.49 -11.39
N SER A 253 5.57 5.86 -10.20
CA SER A 253 4.88 6.82 -9.32
C SER A 253 5.09 8.28 -9.74
N PHE A 254 6.02 8.51 -10.65
CA PHE A 254 6.46 9.83 -11.11
C PHE A 254 6.41 9.90 -12.64
N LEU A 255 6.29 11.10 -13.19
CA LEU A 255 6.50 11.33 -14.62
C LEU A 255 7.98 11.11 -14.98
N PRO A 256 8.31 10.71 -16.22
CA PRO A 256 9.70 10.53 -16.63
C PRO A 256 10.60 11.74 -16.33
N ARG A 257 10.07 12.96 -16.47
CA ARG A 257 10.79 14.22 -16.21
C ARG A 257 10.98 14.55 -14.74
N GLU A 258 10.20 13.92 -13.85
CA GLU A 258 10.28 14.10 -12.40
C GLU A 258 11.26 13.12 -11.74
N LEU A 259 11.77 12.14 -12.50
CA LEU A 259 12.73 11.16 -11.99
C LEU A 259 14.09 11.83 -11.77
N GLU A 260 14.54 11.83 -10.51
CA GLU A 260 15.84 12.37 -10.13
C GLU A 260 16.95 11.34 -10.31
N LYS A 261 18.16 11.80 -10.65
CA LYS A 261 19.36 10.94 -10.75
C LYS A 261 19.15 9.77 -11.73
N VAL A 262 18.43 10.02 -12.84
CA VAL A 262 18.26 9.10 -13.97
C VAL A 262 18.98 9.65 -15.18
N ASP A 263 19.67 8.78 -15.93
CA ASP A 263 20.32 9.14 -17.18
C ASP A 263 19.32 9.82 -18.15
N PRO A 264 19.65 11.00 -18.73
CA PRO A 264 18.79 11.69 -19.69
C PRO A 264 18.39 10.85 -20.90
N GLN A 265 19.25 9.93 -21.36
CA GLN A 265 18.93 8.99 -22.43
C GLN A 265 17.85 8.01 -22.01
N LEU A 266 17.87 7.54 -20.76
CA LEU A 266 16.83 6.66 -20.23
C LEU A 266 15.51 7.40 -20.05
N VAL A 267 15.53 8.64 -19.58
CA VAL A 267 14.33 9.50 -19.53
C VAL A 267 13.75 9.73 -20.93
N SER A 268 14.60 9.99 -21.92
CA SER A 268 14.19 10.12 -23.32
C SER A 268 13.54 8.83 -23.84
N ARG A 269 14.09 7.66 -23.50
CA ARG A 269 13.47 6.37 -23.83
C ARG A 269 12.16 6.13 -23.10
N PHE A 270 12.01 6.51 -21.83
CA PHE A 270 10.72 6.45 -21.17
C PHE A 270 9.65 7.28 -21.90
N CYS A 271 10.05 8.38 -22.54
CA CYS A 271 9.18 9.25 -23.32
C CYS A 271 8.99 8.84 -24.79
N SER A 272 9.62 7.76 -25.29
CA SER A 272 9.55 7.43 -26.73
C SER A 272 8.25 6.76 -27.18
N GLY A 273 7.36 6.43 -26.25
CA GLY A 273 6.04 5.85 -26.52
C GLY A 273 4.90 6.72 -26.00
N LEU A 274 3.71 6.13 -25.85
CA LEU A 274 2.58 6.84 -25.25
C LEU A 274 2.78 6.96 -23.73
N LEU A 275 2.70 8.18 -23.22
CA LEU A 275 2.63 8.48 -21.79
C LEU A 275 1.16 8.65 -21.38
N ALA A 276 0.67 7.81 -20.47
CA ALA A 276 -0.67 7.90 -19.93
C ALA A 276 -0.63 8.10 -18.41
N VAL A 277 -1.25 9.18 -17.95
CA VAL A 277 -1.35 9.51 -16.52
C VAL A 277 -2.69 9.02 -15.98
N ILE A 278 -2.67 8.40 -14.80
CA ILE A 278 -3.87 8.02 -14.06
C ILE A 278 -3.98 8.97 -12.88
N ALA A 279 -5.08 9.73 -12.84
CA ALA A 279 -5.37 10.66 -11.76
C ALA A 279 -6.34 10.06 -10.74
N THR A 280 -6.49 10.75 -9.60
CA THR A 280 -7.46 10.36 -8.57
C THR A 280 -8.87 10.35 -9.16
N PRO A 281 -9.65 9.26 -8.98
CA PRO A 281 -11.00 9.18 -9.50
C PRO A 281 -11.92 10.19 -8.83
N ASP A 282 -12.90 10.68 -9.57
CA ASP A 282 -13.98 11.51 -9.03
C ASP A 282 -14.91 10.69 -8.11
N PHE A 283 -15.82 11.38 -7.42
CA PHE A 283 -16.76 10.75 -6.49
C PHE A 283 -17.58 9.63 -7.16
N GLU A 284 -18.08 9.89 -8.37
CA GLU A 284 -18.92 8.95 -9.10
C GLU A 284 -18.16 7.67 -9.51
N THR A 285 -16.92 7.82 -9.97
CA THR A 285 -16.05 6.68 -10.29
C THR A 285 -15.69 5.90 -9.03
N ARG A 286 -15.42 6.56 -7.90
CA ARG A 286 -15.20 5.88 -6.60
C ARG A 286 -16.42 5.07 -6.15
N LYS A 287 -17.62 5.65 -6.26
CA LYS A 287 -18.88 4.97 -5.96
C LYS A 287 -19.06 3.70 -6.83
N ARG A 288 -18.84 3.82 -8.14
CA ARG A 288 -18.87 2.69 -9.08
C ARG A 288 -17.82 1.64 -8.79
N ILE A 289 -16.62 2.04 -8.36
CA ILE A 289 -15.57 1.11 -7.90
C ILE A 289 -16.07 0.30 -6.70
N VAL A 290 -16.62 0.96 -5.67
CA VAL A 290 -17.13 0.26 -4.47
C VAL A 290 -18.21 -0.75 -4.85
N GLN A 291 -19.18 -0.35 -5.66
CA GLN A 291 -20.28 -1.21 -6.09
C GLN A 291 -19.78 -2.42 -6.90
N SER A 292 -18.91 -2.19 -7.89
CA SER A 292 -18.32 -3.26 -8.70
C SER A 292 -17.53 -4.26 -7.84
N LYS A 293 -16.72 -3.76 -6.91
CA LYS A 293 -15.92 -4.62 -6.02
C LYS A 293 -16.79 -5.37 -5.00
N ALA A 294 -17.89 -4.78 -4.55
CA ALA A 294 -18.85 -5.44 -3.67
C ALA A 294 -19.49 -6.66 -4.36
N ILE A 295 -19.89 -6.51 -5.62
CA ILE A 295 -20.45 -7.60 -6.44
C ILE A 295 -19.46 -8.76 -6.54
N ARG A 296 -18.16 -8.49 -6.79
CA ARG A 296 -17.12 -9.54 -6.82
C ARG A 296 -16.91 -10.22 -5.47
N LEU A 297 -17.13 -9.51 -4.37
CA LEU A 297 -17.11 -10.09 -3.03
C LEU A 297 -18.37 -10.93 -2.73
N GLY A 298 -19.34 -10.99 -3.64
CA GLY A 298 -20.59 -11.73 -3.46
C GLY A 298 -21.55 -11.04 -2.49
N THR A 299 -21.56 -9.70 -2.48
CA THR A 299 -22.47 -8.92 -1.63
C THR A 299 -22.98 -7.69 -2.38
N GLN A 300 -24.18 -7.25 -2.01
CA GLN A 300 -24.70 -5.95 -2.42
C GLN A 300 -24.49 -4.97 -1.27
N VAL A 301 -23.88 -3.83 -1.55
CA VAL A 301 -23.68 -2.76 -0.57
C VAL A 301 -24.75 -1.70 -0.81
N PRO A 302 -25.51 -1.30 0.22
CA PRO A 302 -26.45 -0.19 0.12
C PRO A 302 -25.79 1.08 -0.41
N ASP A 303 -26.52 1.83 -1.23
CA ASP A 303 -25.97 3.01 -1.91
C ASP A 303 -25.44 4.06 -0.93
N SER A 304 -26.14 4.22 0.19
CA SER A 304 -25.76 5.12 1.29
C SER A 304 -24.43 4.76 1.96
N ILE A 305 -23.98 3.51 1.87
CA ILE A 305 -22.66 3.06 2.33
C ILE A 305 -21.62 3.28 1.24
N SER A 306 -21.95 3.00 -0.02
CA SER A 306 -21.07 3.28 -1.16
C SER A 306 -20.72 4.76 -1.26
N GLU A 307 -21.70 5.65 -1.07
CA GLU A 307 -21.51 7.10 -1.01
C GLU A 307 -20.62 7.51 0.16
N LEU A 308 -20.86 6.94 1.34
CA LEU A 308 -20.05 7.22 2.53
C LEU A 308 -18.57 6.84 2.32
N LEU A 309 -18.31 5.66 1.77
CA LEU A 309 -16.94 5.20 1.49
C LEU A 309 -16.28 6.08 0.41
N ALA A 310 -17.01 6.41 -0.65
CA ALA A 310 -16.53 7.25 -1.74
C ALA A 310 -16.27 8.71 -1.30
N ASP A 311 -17.03 9.25 -0.35
CA ASP A 311 -16.84 10.59 0.20
C ASP A 311 -15.58 10.65 1.09
N ARG A 312 -15.34 9.60 1.89
CA ARG A 312 -14.30 9.59 2.92
C ARG A 312 -12.92 9.15 2.42
N ILE A 313 -12.85 8.26 1.44
CA ILE A 313 -11.59 7.77 0.89
C ILE A 313 -11.46 8.29 -0.54
N THR A 314 -10.68 9.37 -0.71
CA THR A 314 -10.63 10.16 -1.95
C THR A 314 -9.35 9.95 -2.77
N THR A 315 -8.25 9.53 -2.14
CA THR A 315 -6.91 9.56 -2.74
C THR A 315 -6.42 8.20 -3.22
N ASP A 316 -6.67 7.12 -2.49
CA ASP A 316 -6.13 5.78 -2.77
C ASP A 316 -7.25 4.74 -2.95
N VAL A 317 -7.40 4.23 -4.18
CA VAL A 317 -8.41 3.20 -4.50
C VAL A 317 -8.12 1.89 -3.78
N ARG A 318 -6.86 1.57 -3.49
CA ARG A 318 -6.50 0.39 -2.68
C ARG A 318 -7.03 0.52 -1.26
N GLN A 319 -7.02 1.71 -0.67
CA GLN A 319 -7.62 1.95 0.65
C GLN A 319 -9.13 1.80 0.58
N LEU A 320 -9.77 2.32 -0.48
CA LEU A 320 -11.21 2.17 -0.71
C LEU A 320 -11.62 0.69 -0.81
N GLU A 321 -10.89 -0.09 -1.62
CA GLU A 321 -11.08 -1.54 -1.75
C GLU A 321 -10.85 -2.28 -0.42
N SER A 322 -9.78 -1.92 0.30
CA SER A 322 -9.45 -2.53 1.59
C SER A 322 -10.53 -2.24 2.63
N CYS A 323 -11.06 -1.01 2.65
CA CYS A 323 -12.11 -0.59 3.57
C CYS A 323 -13.41 -1.36 3.30
N LEU A 324 -13.80 -1.44 2.03
CA LEU A 324 -14.93 -2.27 1.61
C LEU A 324 -14.74 -3.73 2.01
N GLN A 325 -13.57 -4.32 1.73
CA GLN A 325 -13.29 -5.71 2.08
C GLN A 325 -13.39 -5.95 3.58
N ASN A 326 -12.84 -5.05 4.40
CA ASN A 326 -12.93 -5.13 5.86
C ASN A 326 -14.35 -4.93 6.38
N LEU A 327 -15.14 -4.06 5.76
CA LEU A 327 -16.55 -3.88 6.07
C LEU A 327 -17.35 -5.17 5.83
N VAL A 328 -17.18 -5.77 4.66
CA VAL A 328 -17.84 -7.03 4.30
C VAL A 328 -17.39 -8.17 5.21
N LEU A 329 -16.09 -8.25 5.49
CA LEU A 329 -15.53 -9.26 6.39
C LEU A 329 -16.08 -9.11 7.82
N LYS A 330 -16.13 -7.88 8.35
CA LYS A 330 -16.63 -7.59 9.69
C LYS A 330 -18.12 -7.91 9.82
N ALA A 331 -18.91 -7.57 8.80
CA ALA A 331 -20.34 -7.91 8.74
C ALA A 331 -20.54 -9.44 8.79
N ARG A 332 -19.78 -10.19 7.98
CA ARG A 332 -19.80 -11.66 7.96
C ARG A 332 -19.38 -12.28 9.29
N LEU A 333 -18.28 -11.81 9.88
CA LEU A 333 -17.78 -12.36 11.15
C LEU A 333 -18.72 -12.11 12.33
N LEU A 334 -19.43 -10.98 12.33
CA LEU A 334 -20.38 -10.63 13.38
C LEU A 334 -21.80 -11.13 13.10
N ASN A 335 -22.04 -11.80 11.96
CA ASN A 335 -23.37 -12.17 11.46
C ASN A 335 -24.34 -10.98 11.50
N ARG A 336 -23.89 -9.81 11.06
CA ARG A 336 -24.69 -8.58 10.98
C ARG A 336 -24.87 -8.15 9.54
N ASN A 337 -25.96 -7.42 9.29
CA ASN A 337 -26.16 -6.75 8.02
C ASN A 337 -25.18 -5.59 7.85
N LEU A 338 -24.97 -5.19 6.59
CA LEU A 338 -24.19 -4.00 6.27
C LEU A 338 -25.00 -2.76 6.64
N THR A 339 -24.57 -2.05 7.67
CA THR A 339 -25.20 -0.80 8.13
C THR A 339 -24.20 0.36 8.09
N GLN A 340 -24.69 1.60 8.06
CA GLN A 340 -23.83 2.79 8.06
C GLN A 340 -22.99 2.88 9.34
N GLU A 341 -23.50 2.46 10.49
CA GLU A 341 -22.74 2.46 11.75
C GLU A 341 -21.54 1.52 11.67
N LEU A 342 -21.71 0.35 11.03
CA LEU A 342 -20.60 -0.57 10.82
C LEU A 342 -19.55 0.00 9.87
N ALA A 343 -19.99 0.71 8.82
CA ALA A 343 -19.12 1.40 7.88
C ALA A 343 -18.28 2.47 8.58
N TRP A 344 -18.90 3.31 9.44
CA TRP A 344 -18.21 4.30 10.26
C TRP A 344 -17.13 3.68 11.15
N GLN A 345 -17.44 2.60 11.86
CA GLN A 345 -16.46 1.91 12.71
C GLN A 345 -15.27 1.31 11.93
N VAL A 346 -15.47 0.94 10.66
CA VAL A 346 -14.37 0.45 9.82
C VAL A 346 -13.55 1.61 9.31
N LEU A 347 -14.21 2.69 8.87
CA LEU A 347 -13.60 3.93 8.41
C LEU A 347 -12.67 4.56 9.45
N GLU A 348 -12.94 4.44 10.75
CA GLU A 348 -12.02 4.91 11.81
C GLU A 348 -10.59 4.36 11.70
N ASN A 349 -10.42 3.16 11.12
CA ASN A 349 -9.10 2.53 10.96
C ASN A 349 -8.39 2.95 9.67
N TYR A 350 -9.14 3.55 8.75
CA TYR A 350 -8.58 4.20 7.59
C TYR A 350 -8.30 5.62 8.01
N SER A 351 -7.17 6.15 7.56
CA SER A 351 -6.93 7.58 7.68
C SER A 351 -7.98 8.27 6.82
N VAL A 352 -9.17 8.48 7.39
CA VAL A 352 -10.03 9.59 7.01
C VAL A 352 -9.06 10.75 7.12
N GLU A 353 -8.73 11.37 6.00
CA GLU A 353 -8.08 12.66 6.05
C GLU A 353 -8.99 13.51 6.93
N ASN A 354 -8.63 13.66 8.21
CA ASN A 354 -8.92 14.88 8.93
C ASN A 354 -8.36 15.91 7.97
N LYS A 355 -9.24 16.57 7.19
CA LYS A 355 -8.86 17.60 6.26
C LYS A 355 -7.95 18.52 7.05
N ASN A 356 -6.65 18.38 6.84
CA ASN A 356 -5.69 19.24 7.48
C ASN A 356 -6.12 20.63 7.04
N PRO A 357 -6.54 21.50 7.97
CA PRO A 357 -7.20 22.75 7.62
C PRO A 357 -6.29 23.52 6.67
N SER A 358 -6.85 23.96 5.54
CA SER A 358 -6.09 24.76 4.58
C SER A 358 -5.58 26.03 5.27
N TYR A 359 -4.48 26.59 4.77
CA TYR A 359 -3.95 27.84 5.33
C TYR A 359 -5.02 28.95 5.44
N ASP A 360 -5.89 29.07 4.43
CA ASP A 360 -6.96 30.07 4.43
C ASP A 360 -8.03 29.77 5.49
N SER A 361 -8.38 28.50 5.68
CA SER A 361 -9.30 28.06 6.75
C SER A 361 -8.72 28.34 8.14
N ILE A 362 -7.41 28.13 8.33
CA ILE A 362 -6.70 28.46 9.57
C ILE A 362 -6.79 29.98 9.83
N VAL A 363 -6.50 30.81 8.82
CA VAL A 363 -6.53 32.27 8.96
C VAL A 363 -7.95 32.75 9.28
N GLU A 364 -8.96 32.24 8.58
CA GLU A 364 -10.36 32.61 8.81
C GLU A 364 -10.82 32.24 10.23
N HIS A 365 -10.48 31.02 10.69
CA HIS A 365 -10.80 30.56 12.05
C HIS A 365 -10.15 31.45 13.12
N ILE A 366 -8.91 31.87 12.91
CA ILE A 366 -8.18 32.75 13.84
C ILE A 366 -8.80 34.15 13.84
N CYS A 367 -9.12 34.69 12.67
CA CYS A 367 -9.77 35.99 12.56
C CYS A 367 -11.10 36.02 13.32
N ARG A 368 -11.91 34.96 13.20
CA ARG A 368 -13.16 34.81 13.97
C ARG A 368 -12.93 34.60 15.47
N SER A 369 -11.96 33.76 15.84
CA SER A 369 -11.68 33.41 17.24
C SER A 369 -11.12 34.58 18.06
N TYR A 370 -10.37 35.47 17.41
CA TYR A 370 -9.72 36.62 18.06
C TYR A 370 -10.36 37.96 17.72
N ASP A 371 -11.45 37.96 16.94
CA ASP A 371 -12.15 39.16 16.46
C ASP A 371 -11.20 40.21 15.83
N ILE A 372 -10.44 39.75 14.82
CA ILE A 372 -9.49 40.59 14.08
C ILE A 372 -9.61 40.36 12.57
N SER A 373 -9.28 41.39 11.77
CA SER A 373 -9.24 41.24 10.31
C SER A 373 -7.96 40.56 9.82
N THR A 374 -8.02 40.00 8.61
CA THR A 374 -6.86 39.40 7.92
C THR A 374 -5.73 40.42 7.72
N ASP A 375 -6.07 41.67 7.42
CA ASP A 375 -5.10 42.77 7.29
C ASP A 375 -4.43 43.11 8.62
N GLN A 376 -5.18 43.07 9.73
CA GLN A 376 -4.61 43.25 11.07
C GLN A 376 -3.65 42.11 11.42
N LEU A 377 -3.97 40.88 11.04
CA LEU A 377 -3.11 39.71 11.22
C LEU A 377 -1.78 39.89 10.46
N ARG A 378 -1.82 40.38 9.22
CA ARG A 378 -0.63 40.68 8.38
C ARG A 378 0.11 41.97 8.77
N SER A 379 -0.52 42.85 9.54
CA SER A 379 0.03 44.16 9.87
C SER A 379 1.31 44.11 10.72
N LYS A 380 2.01 45.25 10.79
CA LYS A 380 3.15 45.43 11.70
C LYS A 380 2.75 45.63 13.18
N SER A 381 1.46 45.65 13.49
CA SER A 381 0.92 45.93 14.83
C SER A 381 1.51 45.03 15.92
N ARG A 382 1.83 45.67 17.06
CA ARG A 382 2.36 45.05 18.29
C ARG A 382 1.31 44.92 19.40
N LYS A 383 0.02 45.22 19.11
CA LYS A 383 -1.06 45.03 20.08
C LYS A 383 -1.08 43.56 20.55
N ARG A 384 -1.22 43.35 21.86
CA ARG A 384 -1.11 42.02 22.50
C ARG A 384 -2.03 40.98 21.84
N GLN A 385 -3.28 41.32 21.58
CA GLN A 385 -4.27 40.46 20.92
C GLN A 385 -3.86 40.06 19.50
N VAL A 386 -3.38 41.02 18.70
CA VAL A 386 -2.92 40.78 17.32
C VAL A 386 -1.66 39.91 17.29
N VAL A 387 -0.72 40.14 18.21
CA VAL A 387 0.50 39.33 18.33
C VAL A 387 0.16 37.89 18.74
N LEU A 388 -0.77 37.72 19.68
CA LEU A 388 -1.23 36.42 20.12
C LEU A 388 -1.89 35.66 18.96
N ALA A 389 -2.87 36.25 18.28
CA ALA A 389 -3.54 35.64 17.13
C ALA A 389 -2.56 35.25 16.01
N ARG A 390 -1.56 36.10 15.75
CA ARG A 390 -0.51 35.82 14.76
C ARG A 390 0.39 34.66 15.18
N ASN A 391 0.77 34.59 16.45
CA ASN A 391 1.57 33.48 16.95
C ASN A 391 0.79 32.16 16.90
N THR A 392 -0.50 32.19 17.21
CA THR A 392 -1.41 31.04 17.03
C THR A 392 -1.50 30.63 15.56
N ALA A 393 -1.53 31.59 14.63
CA ALA A 393 -1.51 31.32 13.18
C ALA A 393 -0.21 30.64 12.74
N PHE A 394 0.93 31.09 13.25
CA PHE A 394 2.22 30.44 12.98
C PHE A 394 2.23 28.98 13.45
N PHE A 395 1.77 28.74 14.68
CA PHE A 395 1.71 27.41 15.26
C PHE A 395 0.78 26.48 14.48
N LEU A 396 -0.44 26.92 14.20
CA LEU A 396 -1.43 26.13 13.46
C LEU A 396 -0.97 25.86 12.01
N ALA A 397 -0.49 26.88 11.31
CA ALA A 397 0.02 26.70 9.95
C ALA A 397 1.22 25.74 9.92
N ARG A 398 2.13 25.81 10.89
CA ARG A 398 3.27 24.90 10.95
C ARG A 398 2.87 23.46 11.29
N LYS A 399 1.83 23.29 12.11
CA LYS A 399 1.40 21.98 12.60
C LYS A 399 0.48 21.23 11.62
N TYR A 400 -0.35 21.97 10.88
CA TYR A 400 -1.43 21.40 10.07
C TYR A 400 -1.27 21.66 8.56
N THR A 401 -0.20 22.34 8.11
CA THR A 401 0.09 22.52 6.68
C THR A 401 1.52 22.15 6.35
N GLU A 402 1.82 21.88 5.08
CA GLU A 402 3.19 21.59 4.61
C GLU A 402 4.03 22.86 4.37
N LEU A 403 3.52 24.04 4.74
CA LEU A 403 4.23 25.30 4.51
C LEU A 403 5.55 25.35 5.29
N SER A 404 6.60 25.84 4.63
CA SER A 404 7.87 26.12 5.30
C SER A 404 7.73 27.34 6.21
N LEU A 405 8.63 27.45 7.20
CA LEU A 405 8.67 28.62 8.09
C LEU A 405 8.90 29.94 7.32
N LYS A 406 9.54 29.85 6.15
CA LYS A 406 9.72 30.98 5.23
C LYS A 406 8.40 31.36 4.58
N ASP A 407 7.67 30.39 4.03
CA ASP A 407 6.38 30.63 3.35
C ASP A 407 5.31 31.15 4.32
N ILE A 408 5.26 30.60 5.54
CA ILE A 408 4.38 31.10 6.61
C ILE A 408 4.71 32.56 6.95
N GLY A 409 6.00 32.90 7.00
CA GLY A 409 6.48 34.25 7.23
C GLY A 409 6.06 35.20 6.11
N GLU A 410 6.28 34.82 4.85
CA GLU A 410 5.92 35.63 3.68
C GLU A 410 4.40 35.92 3.64
N ARG A 411 3.56 34.90 3.84
CA ARG A 411 2.09 35.05 3.83
C ARG A 411 1.53 35.93 4.97
N LEU A 412 2.25 36.03 6.09
CA LEU A 412 1.86 36.85 7.26
C LEU A 412 2.72 38.11 7.43
N GLY A 413 3.56 38.45 6.44
CA GLY A 413 4.38 39.67 6.44
C GLY A 413 5.50 39.71 7.50
N ARG A 414 6.10 38.55 7.84
CA ARG A 414 7.11 38.40 8.90
C ARG A 414 8.32 37.58 8.48
N ARG A 415 9.46 37.83 9.14
CA ARG A 415 10.69 37.06 8.94
C ARG A 415 10.57 35.68 9.58
N HIS A 416 11.23 34.67 9.01
CA HIS A 416 11.24 33.29 9.53
C HIS A 416 11.61 33.24 11.04
N SER A 417 12.55 34.08 11.49
CA SER A 417 12.99 34.14 12.90
C SER A 417 11.89 34.63 13.85
N THR A 418 10.94 35.42 13.35
CA THR A 418 9.76 35.85 14.12
C THR A 418 8.73 34.72 14.22
N VAL A 419 8.58 33.94 13.14
CA VAL A 419 7.69 32.77 13.10
C VAL A 419 8.16 31.74 14.14
N ILE A 420 9.46 31.42 14.17
CA ILE A 420 10.05 30.49 15.15
C ILE A 420 9.77 30.96 16.59
N LYS A 421 10.09 32.22 16.92
CA LYS A 421 9.86 32.76 18.27
C LYS A 421 8.38 32.72 18.66
N GLY A 422 7.48 32.98 17.72
CA GLY A 422 6.03 32.91 17.96
C GLY A 422 5.53 31.50 18.25
N ILE A 423 6.00 30.51 17.49
CA ILE A 423 5.69 29.09 17.67
C ILE A 423 6.19 28.61 19.03
N THR A 424 7.47 28.83 19.34
CA THR A 424 8.06 28.41 20.63
C THR A 424 7.34 29.04 21.82
N ASN A 425 6.86 30.28 21.68
CA ASN A 425 6.11 30.93 22.75
C ASN A 425 4.74 30.26 22.97
N VAL A 426 4.03 29.94 21.88
CA VAL A 426 2.73 29.24 21.95
C VAL A 426 2.90 27.84 22.53
N GLU A 427 3.92 27.09 22.09
CA GLU A 427 4.24 25.77 22.62
C GLU A 427 4.53 25.79 24.12
N ARG A 428 5.24 26.81 24.60
CA ARG A 428 5.52 27.01 26.04
C ARG A 428 4.26 27.29 26.84
N GLU A 429 3.37 28.16 26.35
CA GLU A 429 2.12 28.48 27.04
C GLU A 429 1.21 27.24 27.14
N ILE A 430 1.16 26.44 26.07
CA ILE A 430 0.41 25.17 26.03
C ILE A 430 1.02 24.14 26.99
N SER A 431 2.34 23.99 27.05
CA SER A 431 2.99 23.00 27.92
C SER A 431 2.88 23.35 29.40
N LEU A 432 2.91 24.65 29.74
CA LEU A 432 2.74 25.15 31.11
C LEU A 432 1.27 25.19 31.57
N GLN A 433 0.32 24.81 30.72
CA GLN A 433 -1.13 24.84 30.99
C GLN A 433 -1.62 26.17 31.58
N THR A 434 -1.02 27.29 31.14
CA THR A 434 -1.44 28.63 31.58
C THR A 434 -2.89 28.89 31.15
N PRO A 435 -3.59 29.88 31.74
CA PRO A 435 -4.92 30.28 31.26
C PRO A 435 -4.94 30.57 29.75
N LEU A 436 -3.84 31.13 29.24
CA LEU A 436 -3.61 31.38 27.82
C LEU A 436 -3.39 30.07 27.03
N GLY A 437 -2.59 29.14 27.57
CA GLY A 437 -2.37 27.82 26.99
C GLY A 437 -3.64 26.99 26.83
N ARG A 438 -4.55 27.05 27.81
CA ARG A 438 -5.86 26.38 27.75
C ARG A 438 -6.76 26.99 26.67
N GLN A 439 -6.84 28.32 26.60
CA GLN A 439 -7.56 29.01 25.54
C GLN A 439 -7.02 28.68 24.14
N LEU A 440 -5.70 28.52 24.01
CA LEU A 440 -5.04 28.09 22.78
C LEU A 440 -5.40 26.64 22.43
N GLN A 441 -5.38 25.73 23.41
CA GLN A 441 -5.81 24.35 23.22
C GLN A 441 -7.27 24.25 22.76
N ASP A 442 -8.19 25.04 23.35
CA ASP A 442 -9.60 25.08 22.93
C ASP A 442 -9.77 25.62 21.51
N THR A 443 -8.93 26.56 21.11
CA THR A 443 -8.93 27.13 19.75
C THR A 443 -8.40 26.12 18.72
N VAL A 444 -7.39 25.32 19.09
CA VAL A 444 -6.86 24.20 18.29
C VAL A 444 -7.89 23.07 18.19
N ALA A 445 -8.55 22.73 19.30
CA ALA A 445 -9.59 21.70 19.34
C ALA A 445 -10.77 22.06 18.42
N ARG A 446 -11.21 23.32 18.41
CA ARG A 446 -12.31 23.77 17.53
C ARG A 446 -11.98 23.83 16.03
N LEU A 447 -10.70 23.78 15.68
CA LEU A 447 -10.24 23.76 14.28
C LEU A 447 -10.23 22.32 13.70
N THR A 448 -10.19 21.31 14.56
CA THR A 448 -10.14 19.90 14.17
C THR A 448 -11.48 19.27 14.57
N PRO A 449 -12.36 18.90 13.63
CA PRO A 449 -13.69 18.35 13.97
C PRO A 449 -13.60 17.02 14.73
#